data_AF-F3KJ91-F1
#
_entry.id   AF-F3KJ91-F1
#
_cell.length_a   1.000
_cell.length_b   1.000
_cell.length_c   1.000
_cell.angle_alpha   90.00
_cell.angle_beta   90.00
_cell.angle_gamma   90.00
#
_symmetry.space_group_name_H-M   'P 1'
#
loop_
_entity.id
_entity.type
_entity.pdbx_description
1 polymer ?
#
loop_
_entity_poly.entity_id
_entity_poly.type
_entity_poly.pdbx_seq_one_letter_code
_entity_poly.pdbx_strand_id
1 'polypeptide(L)' 'MIVCRGAKISHKVEKCNFLFAGNWGDPELIEHQKLHQSLENENYSWLGFDFSQTFGKFSQRDGKRS' A
#
# COMPACT_ATOMS: atom_id res chain seq x y z
N MET A 1 -10.02 4.30 4.05
CA MET A 1 -8.98 3.95 5.04
C MET A 1 -7.74 3.52 4.27
N ILE A 2 -6.60 4.12 4.58
CA ILE A 2 -5.31 3.83 3.94
C ILE A 2 -4.62 2.74 4.77
N VAL A 3 -4.10 1.70 4.11
CA VAL A 3 -3.49 0.52 4.73
C VAL A 3 -2.10 0.34 4.16
N CYS A 4 -1.09 0.11 5.01
CA CYS A 4 0.24 -0.26 4.53
C CYS A 4 0.23 -1.74 4.09
N ARG A 5 0.62 -2.03 2.85
CA ARG A 5 0.74 -3.42 2.37
C ARG A 5 1.92 -4.17 2.98
N GLY A 6 2.78 -3.45 3.70
CA GLY A 6 4.02 -3.97 4.26
C GLY A 6 5.18 -3.93 3.28
N ALA A 7 6.15 -4.81 3.46
CA ALA A 7 7.37 -4.83 2.67
C ALA A 7 7.75 -6.26 2.30
N LYS A 8 8.42 -6.41 1.17
CA LYS A 8 9.04 -7.66 0.76
C LYS A 8 10.46 -7.70 1.31
N ILE A 9 10.72 -8.60 2.25
CA ILE A 9 12.02 -8.81 2.87
C ILE A 9 12.58 -10.16 2.43
N SER A 10 13.71 -10.16 1.70
CA SER A 10 14.39 -11.37 1.22
C SER A 10 13.41 -12.38 0.60
N HIS A 11 12.58 -11.90 -0.32
CA HIS A 11 11.53 -12.65 -1.04
C HIS A 11 10.25 -12.99 -0.27
N LYS A 12 10.18 -12.76 1.05
CA LYS A 12 8.97 -12.95 1.85
C LYS A 12 8.20 -11.65 2.01
N VAL A 13 6.87 -11.72 1.94
CA VAL A 13 6.02 -10.56 2.19
C VAL A 13 5.74 -10.46 3.68
N GLU A 14 6.31 -9.44 4.31
CA GLU A 14 6.06 -9.10 5.70
C GLU A 14 4.94 -8.07 5.78
N LYS A 15 3.90 -8.39 6.55
CA LYS A 15 2.74 -7.51 6.73
C LYS A 15 3.09 -6.36 7.67
N CYS A 16 2.62 -5.16 7.34
CA CYS A 16 2.65 -4.01 8.24
C CYS A 16 1.24 -3.79 8.79
N ASN A 17 1.09 -3.70 10.11
CA ASN A 17 -0.20 -3.49 10.77
C ASN A 17 -0.61 -2.00 10.80
N PHE A 18 0.06 -1.16 10.02
CA PHE A 18 -0.24 0.26 9.96
C PHE A 18 -1.53 0.51 9.17
N LEU A 19 -2.47 1.14 9.86
CA LEU A 19 -3.78 1.53 9.35
C LEU A 19 -3.98 3.01 9.64
N PHE A 20 -4.35 3.77 8.62
CA PHE A 20 -4.52 5.21 8.73
C PHE A 20 -5.89 5.64 8.20
N ALA A 21 -6.63 6.35 9.04
CA ALA A 21 -8.00 6.79 8.75
C ALA A 21 -8.08 8.21 8.15
N GLY A 22 -6.95 8.89 7.96
CA GLY A 22 -6.88 10.23 7.39
C GLY A 22 -6.74 10.26 5.86
N ASN A 23 -6.16 11.35 5.37
CA ASN A 23 -6.00 11.67 3.96
C ASN A 23 -4.58 11.41 3.44
N TRP A 24 -4.46 11.34 2.12
CA TRP A 24 -3.17 11.35 1.44
C TRP A 24 -2.50 12.72 1.64
N GLY A 25 -1.31 12.71 2.23
CA GLY A 25 -0.56 13.94 2.54
C GLY A 25 -0.57 14.32 4.02
N ASP A 26 -1.30 13.58 4.86
CA ASP A 26 -1.20 13.76 6.31
C ASP A 26 0.22 13.39 6.80
N PRO A 27 0.74 14.13 7.80
CA PRO A 27 2.12 13.99 8.24
C PRO A 27 2.44 12.58 8.75
N GLU A 28 1.51 11.92 9.43
CA GLU A 28 1.65 10.54 9.92
C GLU A 28 1.85 9.54 8.77
N LEU A 29 1.11 9.72 7.67
CA LEU A 29 1.22 8.88 6.49
C LEU A 29 2.56 9.11 5.77
N ILE A 30 2.97 10.38 5.64
CA ILE A 30 4.25 10.77 5.03
C ILE A 30 5.42 10.24 5.85
N GLU A 31 5.36 10.34 7.18
CA GLU A 31 6.41 9.83 8.07
C GLU A 31 6.55 8.31 7.95
N HIS A 32 5.43 7.59 7.92
CA HIS A 32 5.44 6.14 7.73
C HIS A 32 6.00 5.73 6.37
N GLN A 33 5.66 6.46 5.30
CA GLN A 33 6.27 6.28 3.98
C GLN A 33 7.79 6.50 4.03
N LYS A 34 8.25 7.59 4.64
CA LYS A 34 9.69 7.89 4.75
C LYS A 34 10.43 6.81 5.52
N LEU A 35 9.83 6.26 6.57
CA LEU A 35 10.41 5.14 7.33
C LEU A 35 10.65 3.93 6.42
N HIS A 36 9.64 3.51 5.66
CA HIS A 36 9.78 2.41 4.71
C HIS A 36 10.81 2.70 3.62
N GLN A 37 10.79 3.90 3.03
CA GLN A 37 11.77 4.33 2.02
C GLN A 37 13.20 4.34 2.57
N SER A 38 13.39 4.72 3.84
CA SER A 38 14.72 4.69 4.47
C SER A 38 15.27 3.28 4.70
N LEU A 39 14.37 2.28 4.72
CA LEU A 39 14.73 0.88 4.85
C LEU A 39 14.90 0.18 3.50
N GLU A 40 14.54 0.84 2.38
CA GLU A 40 14.66 0.25 1.05
C GLU A 40 16.11 -0.07 0.68
N ASN A 41 16.33 -1.34 0.33
CA ASN A 41 17.61 -1.87 -0.07
C ASN A 41 17.40 -3.10 -0.98
N GLU A 42 18.48 -3.76 -1.38
CA GLU A 42 18.42 -4.96 -2.24
C GLU A 42 17.54 -6.09 -1.68
N ASN A 43 17.39 -6.16 -0.36
CA ASN A 43 16.63 -7.17 0.36
C ASN A 43 15.29 -6.66 0.90
N TYR A 44 15.00 -5.36 0.80
CA TYR A 44 13.82 -4.73 1.37
C TYR A 44 13.15 -3.85 0.32
N SER A 45 11.96 -4.24 -0.11
CA SER A 45 11.17 -3.46 -1.06
C SER A 45 9.81 -3.15 -0.47
N TRP A 46 9.50 -1.87 -0.30
CA TRP A 46 8.22 -1.46 0.26
C TRP A 46 7.09 -1.68 -0.76
N LEU A 47 5.96 -2.24 -0.31
CA LEU A 47 4.82 -2.56 -1.17
C LEU A 47 3.82 -1.41 -1.30
N GLY A 48 4.12 -0.26 -0.68
CA GLY A 48 3.30 0.93 -0.73
C GLY A 48 2.05 0.86 0.16
N PHE A 49 1.26 1.91 0.03
CA PHE A 49 -0.05 2.00 0.65
C PHE A 49 -1.14 1.56 -0.32
N ASP A 50 -2.23 1.04 0.24
CA ASP A 50 -3.44 0.67 -0.47
C ASP A 50 -4.65 1.33 0.17
N PHE A 51 -5.67 1.60 -0.62
CA PHE A 51 -6.95 2.02 -0.07
C PHE A 51 -7.78 0.78 0.19
N SER A 52 -8.09 0.49 1.46
CA SER A 52 -9.18 -0.43 1.78
C SER A 52 -10.48 0.28 1.45
N GLN A 53 -10.84 0.25 0.16
CA GLN A 53 -12.20 0.54 -0.27
C GLN A 53 -12.98 -0.71 0.14
N THR A 54 -13.85 -0.59 1.14
CA THR A 54 -14.95 -1.54 1.28
C THR A 54 -15.62 -1.62 -0.07
N PHE A 55 -15.44 -2.76 -0.74
CA PHE A 55 -15.84 -3.05 -2.11
C PHE A 55 -17.30 -2.63 -2.36
N GLY A 56 -17.49 -1.42 -2.87
CA GLY A 56 -18.65 -1.06 -3.66
C GLY A 56 -18.40 -1.61 -5.06
N LYS A 57 -19.04 -2.73 -5.37
CA LYS A 57 -19.05 -3.39 -6.69
C LYS A 57 -18.87 -2.41 -7.87
N PHE A 58 -17.72 -2.43 -8.54
CA PHE A 58 -17.64 -1.96 -9.93
C PHE A 58 -17.60 -3.17 -10.85
N SER A 59 -18.78 -3.46 -11.39
CA SER A 59 -19.06 -4.46 -12.42
C SER A 59 -18.37 -4.10 -13.74
N GLN A 60 -17.81 -5.13 -14.39
CA GLN A 60 -17.58 -5.30 -15.84
C GLN A 60 -17.36 -4.04 -16.69
N ARG A 61 -16.18 -3.98 -17.33
CA ARG A 61 -16.13 -3.67 -18.76
C ARG A 61 -15.30 -4.71 -19.49
N ASP A 62 -16.02 -5.70 -20.01
CA ASP A 62 -15.57 -6.59 -21.07
C ASP A 62 -15.37 -5.72 -22.33
N GLY A 63 -14.12 -5.34 -22.60
CA GLY A 63 -13.75 -4.59 -23.79
C GLY A 63 -13.43 -5.53 -24.94
N LYS A 64 -14.46 -6.18 -25.50
CA LYS A 64 -14.34 -6.98 -26.72
C LYS A 64 -13.90 -6.07 -27.88
N ARG A 65 -12.67 -6.27 -28.35
CA ARG A 65 -12.14 -5.67 -29.59
C ARG A 65 -12.88 -6.29 -30.78
N SER A 66 -13.64 -5.49 -31.52
CA SER A 66 -13.99 -5.75 -32.92
C SER A 66 -14.03 -4.45 -33.69
#